data_AF-A0A915DXA3-F1
#
_entry.id   AF-A0A915DXA3-F1
#
_cell.length_a   1.000
_cell.length_b   1.000
_cell.length_c   1.000
_cell.angle_alpha   90.00
_cell.angle_beta   90.00
_cell.angle_gamma   90.00
#
_symmetry.space_group_name_H-M   'P 1'
#
loop_
_entity.id
_entity.type
_entity.pdbx_description
1 polymer ?
#
loop_
_entity_poly.entity_id
_entity_poly.type
_entity_poly.pdbx_seq_one_letter_code
_entity_poly.pdbx_strand_id
1 'polypeptide(L)'
;MQTRIFEPAPPGSRKVVIATNIAETSLTIDGIYYVVDPGFVKQKIYNPKSGMDSLVVTPISQAAAAQRAGRAGRTGPGKCYRLYTERAFRDEMLPTPVPEIQRTNLAATLLQLKAMGINNLLEFDFMDAPPVEAMLTALSQLYQLSALDEDGLLTRLGEGPKEKQELADEKKSKFHQPEGDHCTLLAVFNSWKNHHFSQSWCFENFVQVRSLKRSQDIRKQLMSIMDRHKLEISSCGRDVQRVQKAICSGFFRNAAKRDPQEGYRTLVDGQTVYIHPSSSLFQNQPEWVVYHELVMTTKEYMREVTVIDPKWLIEFAPSFFKMADNTKLSTFKKNQKIDPLFNKYEDANAWRLSRLKKKIYNPNR
;
A
#
# COMPACT_ATOMS: atom_id res chain seq x y z
N MET A 1 -17.05 5.29 23.21
CA MET A 1 -18.15 6.17 22.71
C MET A 1 -18.62 5.76 21.33
N GLN A 2 -17.72 5.56 20.34
CA GLN A 2 -18.09 5.15 18.98
C GLN A 2 -18.73 3.74 18.88
N THR A 3 -18.37 2.80 19.75
CA THR A 3 -18.94 1.43 19.77
C THR A 3 -20.43 1.37 20.11
N ARG A 4 -20.98 2.37 20.80
CA ARG A 4 -22.39 2.40 21.24
C ARG A 4 -23.38 2.45 20.08
N ILE A 5 -22.94 2.90 18.89
CA ILE A 5 -23.81 2.95 17.70
C ILE A 5 -24.21 1.55 17.20
N PHE A 6 -23.44 0.52 17.54
CA PHE A 6 -23.69 -0.87 17.16
C PHE A 6 -24.58 -1.61 18.17
N GLU A 7 -24.82 -1.04 19.34
CA GLU A 7 -25.69 -1.66 20.34
C GLU A 7 -27.13 -1.75 19.81
N PRO A 8 -27.86 -2.85 20.10
CA PRO A 8 -29.25 -2.99 19.70
C PRO A 8 -30.14 -1.95 20.40
N ALA A 9 -31.26 -1.61 19.76
CA ALA A 9 -32.26 -0.74 20.40
C ALA A 9 -32.92 -1.48 21.58
N PRO A 10 -33.18 -0.80 22.71
CA PRO A 10 -34.01 -1.36 23.77
C PRO A 10 -35.37 -1.83 23.25
N PRO A 11 -35.96 -2.91 23.82
CA PRO A 11 -37.27 -3.41 23.40
C PRO A 11 -38.34 -2.30 23.40
N GLY A 12 -39.16 -2.24 22.35
CA GLY A 12 -40.21 -1.23 22.20
C GLY A 12 -39.74 0.17 21.80
N SER A 13 -38.44 0.37 21.52
CA SER A 13 -37.88 1.69 21.17
C SER A 13 -37.19 1.69 19.80
N ARG A 14 -36.94 2.89 19.26
CA ARG A 14 -36.18 3.11 18.03
C ARG A 14 -34.83 3.74 18.33
N LYS A 15 -33.76 3.19 17.76
CA LYS A 15 -32.42 3.80 17.78
C LYS A 15 -32.32 4.86 16.68
N VAL A 16 -31.85 6.05 17.04
CA VAL A 16 -31.56 7.14 16.08
C VAL A 16 -30.07 7.45 16.17
N VAL A 17 -29.38 7.36 15.04
CA VAL A 17 -27.96 7.67 14.94
C VAL A 17 -27.80 9.02 14.24
N ILE A 18 -27.18 9.98 14.91
CA ILE A 18 -26.79 11.26 14.33
C ILE A 18 -25.34 11.12 13.87
N ALA A 19 -25.11 11.19 12.56
CA ALA A 19 -23.81 10.93 11.96
C ALA A 19 -23.42 12.01 10.95
N THR A 20 -22.12 12.16 10.75
CA THR A 20 -21.55 12.92 9.62
C THR A 20 -21.51 12.04 8.37
N ASN A 21 -20.89 12.52 7.30
CA ASN A 21 -20.63 11.75 6.08
C ASN A 21 -19.77 10.49 6.30
N ILE A 22 -19.26 10.21 7.50
CA ILE A 22 -18.64 8.91 7.84
C ILE A 22 -19.61 7.75 7.60
N ALA A 23 -20.91 7.94 7.84
CA ALA A 23 -21.92 6.92 7.61
C ALA A 23 -22.22 6.69 6.11
N GLU A 24 -21.78 7.59 5.23
CA GLU A 24 -22.04 7.55 3.80
C GLU A 24 -21.27 6.45 3.07
N THR A 25 -20.02 6.20 3.46
CA THR A 25 -19.13 5.22 2.81
C THR A 25 -18.53 4.23 3.81
N SER A 26 -17.92 4.74 4.88
CA SER A 26 -16.92 4.03 5.69
C SER A 26 -17.49 3.17 6.82
N LEU A 27 -18.80 3.21 7.06
CA LEU A 27 -19.42 2.52 8.19
C LEU A 27 -20.70 1.78 7.80
N THR A 28 -20.84 0.52 8.25
CA THR A 28 -22.04 -0.30 8.11
C THR A 28 -22.70 -0.42 9.49
N ILE A 29 -23.86 0.20 9.69
CA ILE A 29 -24.64 0.03 10.92
C ILE A 29 -25.85 -0.84 10.57
N ASP A 30 -25.98 -1.98 11.26
CA ASP A 30 -27.08 -2.91 11.03
C ASP A 30 -28.40 -2.36 11.57
N GLY A 31 -29.49 -2.72 10.89
CA GLY A 31 -30.85 -2.33 11.26
C GLY A 31 -31.25 -0.90 10.87
N ILE A 32 -30.53 -0.25 9.94
CA ILE A 32 -30.98 1.02 9.35
C ILE A 32 -32.05 0.74 8.29
N TYR A 33 -33.28 1.18 8.58
CA TYR A 33 -34.41 1.20 7.64
C TYR A 33 -34.79 2.61 7.18
N TYR A 34 -34.36 3.64 7.90
CA TYR A 34 -34.76 5.03 7.69
C TYR A 34 -33.54 5.93 7.65
N VAL A 35 -33.43 6.74 6.60
CA VAL A 35 -32.41 7.78 6.45
C VAL A 35 -33.09 9.13 6.32
N VAL A 36 -32.59 10.12 7.06
CA VAL A 36 -32.99 11.53 6.91
C VAL A 36 -31.77 12.28 6.39
N ASP A 37 -31.86 12.82 5.18
CA ASP A 37 -30.75 13.46 4.48
C ASP A 37 -31.00 14.97 4.31
N PRO A 38 -30.29 15.82 5.05
CA PRO A 38 -30.40 17.28 4.91
C PRO A 38 -29.70 17.80 3.64
N GLY A 39 -28.90 17.00 2.93
CA GLY A 39 -28.29 17.41 1.67
C GLY A 39 -26.98 18.21 1.79
N PHE A 40 -26.38 18.27 2.99
CA PHE A 40 -25.14 19.02 3.24
C PHE A 40 -23.98 18.15 3.72
N VAL A 41 -22.77 18.64 3.50
CA VAL A 41 -21.53 18.11 4.03
C VAL A 41 -20.60 19.27 4.39
N LYS A 42 -19.76 19.10 5.43
CA LYS A 42 -18.69 20.05 5.73
C LYS A 42 -17.43 19.59 5.03
N GLN A 43 -16.96 20.36 4.05
CA GLN A 43 -15.81 20.03 3.24
C GLN A 43 -14.69 21.03 3.47
N LYS A 44 -13.45 20.54 3.38
CA LYS A 44 -12.25 21.36 3.37
C LYS A 44 -12.05 21.90 1.95
N ILE A 45 -12.04 23.21 1.80
CA ILE A 45 -11.82 23.91 0.53
C ILE A 45 -10.60 24.81 0.69
N TYR A 46 -9.63 24.61 -0.18
CA TYR A 46 -8.45 25.45 -0.29
C TYR A 46 -8.70 26.60 -1.27
N ASN A 47 -8.37 27.83 -0.87
CA ASN A 47 -8.39 28.98 -1.76
C ASN A 47 -6.95 29.39 -2.12
N PRO A 48 -6.49 29.11 -3.36
CA PRO A 48 -5.12 29.38 -3.80
C PRO A 48 -4.71 30.86 -3.68
N LYS A 49 -5.64 31.80 -3.90
CA LYS A 49 -5.34 33.24 -3.84
C LYS A 49 -5.05 33.73 -2.42
N SER A 50 -5.71 33.12 -1.43
CA SER A 50 -5.54 33.48 -0.02
C SER A 50 -4.55 32.58 0.73
N GLY A 51 -4.14 31.45 0.15
CA GLY A 51 -3.27 30.46 0.78
C GLY A 51 -3.88 29.73 1.99
N MET A 52 -5.19 29.85 2.22
CA MET A 52 -5.87 29.33 3.41
C MET A 52 -6.82 28.18 3.10
N ASP A 53 -6.82 27.20 4.00
CA ASP A 53 -7.81 26.14 4.07
C ASP A 53 -9.02 26.61 4.89
N SER A 54 -10.22 26.43 4.34
CA SER A 54 -11.48 26.75 5.02
C SER A 54 -12.38 25.52 5.09
N LEU A 55 -13.13 25.39 6.18
CA LEU A 55 -14.16 24.37 6.32
C LEU A 55 -15.53 24.98 6.01
N VAL A 56 -16.03 24.70 4.81
CA VAL A 56 -17.29 25.27 4.31
C VAL A 56 -18.36 24.18 4.30
N VAL A 57 -19.58 24.56 4.66
CA VAL A 57 -20.74 23.68 4.47
C VAL A 57 -21.19 23.81 3.02
N THR A 58 -21.15 22.71 2.29
CA THR A 58 -21.50 22.65 0.87
C THR A 58 -22.65 21.67 0.64
N PRO A 59 -23.46 21.89 -0.41
CA PRO A 59 -24.39 20.87 -0.88
C PRO A 59 -23.65 19.59 -1.29
N ILE A 60 -24.26 18.44 -1.06
CA ILE A 60 -23.72 17.15 -1.49
C ILE A 60 -23.93 16.93 -2.99
N SER A 61 -23.16 16.00 -3.57
CA SER A 61 -23.40 15.54 -4.93
C SER A 61 -24.55 14.52 -5.00
N GLN A 62 -25.08 14.32 -6.21
CA GLN A 62 -26.11 13.31 -6.47
C GLN A 62 -25.62 11.89 -6.12
N ALA A 63 -24.36 11.58 -6.44
CA ALA A 63 -23.73 10.33 -6.05
C ALA A 63 -23.66 10.16 -4.51
N ALA A 64 -23.29 11.19 -3.76
CA ALA A 64 -23.27 11.15 -2.29
C ALA A 64 -24.68 10.95 -1.72
N ALA A 65 -25.68 11.68 -2.24
CA ALA A 65 -27.08 11.52 -1.87
C ALA A 65 -27.61 10.10 -2.18
N ALA A 66 -27.16 9.48 -3.27
CA ALA A 66 -27.49 8.10 -3.61
C ALA A 66 -26.84 7.11 -2.62
N GLN A 67 -25.58 7.33 -2.26
CA GLN A 67 -24.89 6.51 -1.25
C GLN A 67 -25.58 6.59 0.12
N ARG A 68 -26.01 7.79 0.54
CA ARG A 68 -26.80 7.99 1.77
C ARG A 68 -28.13 7.25 1.72
N ALA A 69 -28.88 7.39 0.63
CA ALA A 69 -30.14 6.68 0.44
C ALA A 69 -29.96 5.15 0.47
N GLY A 70 -28.89 4.65 -0.15
CA GLY A 70 -28.54 3.23 -0.17
C GLY A 70 -28.30 2.62 1.22
N ARG A 71 -27.99 3.42 2.25
CA ARG A 71 -27.83 2.93 3.62
C ARG A 71 -29.13 2.38 4.22
N ALA A 72 -30.29 2.91 3.80
CA ALA A 72 -31.59 2.42 4.24
C ALA A 72 -31.96 1.06 3.63
N GLY A 73 -31.36 0.67 2.50
CA GLY A 73 -31.72 -0.52 1.73
C GLY A 73 -30.88 -1.77 2.03
N ARG A 74 -30.03 -1.74 3.06
CA ARG A 74 -29.05 -2.82 3.30
C ARG A 74 -29.61 -4.07 3.97
N THR A 75 -30.63 -3.91 4.82
CA THR A 75 -31.23 -5.00 5.60
C THR A 75 -32.61 -5.42 5.07
N GLY A 76 -33.21 -4.60 4.22
CA GLY A 76 -34.52 -4.84 3.63
C GLY A 76 -35.07 -3.56 3.00
N PRO A 77 -36.35 -3.55 2.60
CA PRO A 77 -36.99 -2.35 2.06
C PRO A 77 -36.97 -1.20 3.07
N GLY A 78 -36.25 -0.12 2.74
CA GLY A 78 -36.10 1.07 3.58
C GLY A 78 -36.65 2.34 2.93
N LYS A 79 -36.66 3.45 3.70
CA LYS A 79 -37.10 4.77 3.23
C LYS A 79 -36.01 5.82 3.45
N CYS A 80 -35.84 6.70 2.46
CA CYS A 80 -34.97 7.87 2.55
C CYS A 80 -35.80 9.15 2.44
N TYR A 81 -35.66 10.03 3.42
CA TYR A 81 -36.32 11.33 3.48
C TYR A 81 -35.29 12.42 3.19
N ARG A 82 -35.35 12.99 2.00
CA ARG A 82 -34.50 14.11 1.58
C ARG A 82 -35.18 15.42 1.94
N LEU A 83 -34.48 16.32 2.64
CA LEU A 83 -35.04 17.60 3.09
C LEU A 83 -34.86 18.72 2.05
N TYR A 84 -34.84 18.35 0.77
CA TYR A 84 -34.66 19.23 -0.38
C TYR A 84 -35.58 18.78 -1.52
N THR A 85 -35.92 19.69 -2.42
CA THR A 85 -36.84 19.40 -3.52
C THR A 85 -36.19 18.51 -4.57
N GLU A 86 -37.01 17.77 -5.31
CA GLU A 86 -36.52 16.97 -6.44
C GLU A 86 -35.84 17.83 -7.50
N ARG A 87 -36.33 19.06 -7.71
CA ARG A 87 -35.70 20.05 -8.58
C ARG A 87 -34.28 20.40 -8.12
N ALA A 88 -34.09 20.74 -6.85
CA ALA A 88 -32.77 21.05 -6.30
C ALA A 88 -31.81 19.86 -6.43
N PHE A 89 -32.29 18.63 -6.23
CA PHE A 89 -31.50 17.42 -6.44
C PHE A 89 -31.00 17.25 -7.89
N ARG A 90 -31.86 17.56 -8.88
CA ARG A 90 -31.54 17.37 -10.31
C ARG A 90 -30.72 18.51 -10.90
N ASP A 91 -31.07 19.75 -10.55
CA ASP A 91 -30.58 20.95 -11.22
C ASP A 91 -29.45 21.66 -10.46
N GLU A 92 -29.44 21.60 -9.12
CA GLU A 92 -28.50 22.37 -8.29
C GLU A 92 -27.34 21.51 -7.76
N MET A 93 -27.53 20.20 -7.58
CA MET A 93 -26.49 19.30 -7.06
C MET A 93 -25.61 18.73 -8.18
N LEU A 94 -24.30 18.76 -7.96
CA LEU A 94 -23.31 18.16 -8.88
C LEU A 94 -23.53 16.65 -9.02
N PRO A 95 -23.34 16.03 -10.20
CA PRO A 95 -23.52 14.58 -10.38
C PRO A 95 -22.59 13.75 -9.50
N THR A 96 -21.31 14.10 -9.46
CA THR A 96 -20.25 13.42 -8.70
C THR A 96 -19.54 14.40 -7.78
N PRO A 97 -18.94 13.92 -6.66
CA PRO A 97 -18.16 14.80 -5.80
C PRO A 97 -16.88 15.25 -6.52
N VAL A 98 -16.54 16.54 -6.42
CA VAL A 98 -15.27 17.08 -6.93
C VAL A 98 -14.09 16.34 -6.28
N PRO A 99 -13.11 15.79 -7.00
CA PRO A 99 -11.97 15.06 -6.44
C PRO A 99 -11.18 15.83 -5.38
N GLU A 100 -10.57 15.13 -4.43
CA GLU A 100 -9.84 15.76 -3.31
C GLU A 100 -8.63 16.57 -3.79
N ILE A 101 -7.89 16.05 -4.77
CA ILE A 101 -6.72 16.70 -5.34
C ILE A 101 -7.05 18.06 -5.97
N GLN A 102 -8.29 18.29 -6.40
CA GLN A 102 -8.71 19.56 -7.00
C GLN A 102 -9.14 20.62 -5.98
N ARG A 103 -9.29 20.26 -4.70
CA ARG A 103 -9.92 21.11 -3.66
C ARG A 103 -9.07 21.32 -2.40
N THR A 104 -7.86 20.77 -2.35
CA THR A 104 -6.94 20.86 -1.20
C THR A 104 -5.64 21.57 -1.54
N ASN A 105 -4.90 22.05 -0.52
CA ASN A 105 -3.54 22.53 -0.72
C ASN A 105 -2.63 21.39 -1.23
N LEU A 106 -1.97 21.63 -2.37
CA LEU A 106 -1.14 20.66 -3.05
C LEU A 106 0.33 20.66 -2.61
N ALA A 107 0.78 21.62 -1.80
CA ALA A 107 2.21 21.78 -1.46
C ALA A 107 2.83 20.49 -0.90
N ALA A 108 2.18 19.83 0.05
CA ALA A 108 2.69 18.57 0.62
C ALA A 108 2.73 17.44 -0.43
N THR A 109 1.68 17.32 -1.26
CA THR A 109 1.57 16.30 -2.30
C THR A 109 2.61 16.49 -3.39
N LEU A 110 2.80 17.72 -3.87
CA LEU A 110 3.80 18.03 -4.91
C LEU A 110 5.23 17.87 -4.39
N LEU A 111 5.49 18.23 -3.13
CA LEU A 111 6.78 17.98 -2.49
C LEU A 111 7.08 16.48 -2.46
N GLN A 112 6.09 15.66 -2.10
CA GLN A 112 6.22 14.21 -2.09
C GLN A 112 6.45 13.62 -3.49
N LEU A 113 5.74 14.11 -4.52
CA LEU A 113 5.95 13.68 -5.90
C LEU A 113 7.38 14.02 -6.39
N LYS A 114 7.85 15.23 -6.09
CA LYS A 114 9.24 15.64 -6.35
C LYS A 114 10.24 14.74 -5.61
N ALA A 115 9.94 14.36 -4.36
CA ALA A 115 10.78 13.44 -3.58
C ALA A 115 10.82 12.02 -4.15
N MET A 116 9.77 11.60 -4.86
CA MET A 116 9.76 10.34 -5.61
C MET A 116 10.54 10.43 -6.94
N GLY A 117 11.12 11.57 -7.27
CA GLY A 117 11.87 11.80 -8.52
C GLY A 117 11.00 12.21 -9.70
N ILE A 118 9.72 12.56 -9.47
CA ILE A 118 8.82 13.02 -10.54
C ILE A 118 9.03 14.51 -10.73
N ASN A 119 9.83 14.85 -11.75
CA ASN A 119 10.19 16.23 -12.02
C ASN A 119 9.17 16.97 -12.89
N ASN A 120 8.55 16.28 -13.86
CA ASN A 120 7.53 16.88 -14.72
C ASN A 120 6.12 16.61 -14.17
N LEU A 121 5.62 17.57 -13.38
CA LEU A 121 4.31 17.46 -12.73
C LEU A 121 3.15 17.77 -13.70
N LEU A 122 3.40 18.48 -14.80
CA LEU A 122 2.36 18.83 -15.78
C LEU A 122 2.01 17.65 -16.69
N GLU A 123 2.99 16.80 -16.98
CA GLU A 123 2.82 15.56 -17.76
C GLU A 123 2.55 14.34 -16.88
N PHE A 124 2.46 14.53 -15.56
CA PHE A 124 2.16 13.43 -14.66
C PHE A 124 0.72 12.94 -14.88
N ASP A 125 0.56 11.63 -15.02
CA ASP A 125 -0.71 10.97 -15.35
C ASP A 125 -1.64 10.91 -14.14
N PHE A 126 -2.25 12.06 -13.79
CA PHE A 126 -3.27 12.13 -12.76
C PHE A 126 -4.59 11.55 -13.28
N MET A 127 -5.23 10.69 -12.48
CA MET A 127 -6.60 10.21 -12.76
C MET A 127 -7.59 11.38 -12.93
N ASP A 128 -7.50 12.36 -12.03
CA ASP A 128 -8.18 13.65 -12.13
C ASP A 128 -7.15 14.75 -11.88
N ALA A 129 -6.74 15.46 -12.93
CA ALA A 129 -5.68 16.47 -12.80
C ALA A 129 -6.12 17.64 -11.89
N PRO A 130 -5.26 18.11 -10.97
CA PRO A 130 -5.51 19.34 -10.23
C PRO A 130 -5.48 20.58 -11.15
N PRO A 131 -6.15 21.69 -10.78
CA PRO A 131 -6.03 22.94 -11.52
C PRO A 131 -4.58 23.42 -11.57
N VAL A 132 -4.12 23.85 -12.75
CA VAL A 132 -2.74 24.31 -12.98
C VAL A 132 -2.38 25.49 -12.06
N GLU A 133 -3.30 26.42 -11.83
CA GLU A 133 -3.10 27.55 -10.91
C GLU A 133 -2.80 27.07 -9.48
N ALA A 134 -3.49 26.02 -9.00
CA ALA A 134 -3.27 25.47 -7.67
C ALA A 134 -1.90 24.79 -7.58
N MET A 135 -1.47 24.11 -8.64
CA MET A 135 -0.12 23.53 -8.72
C MET A 135 0.97 24.59 -8.73
N LEU A 136 0.83 25.63 -9.56
CA LEU A 136 1.79 26.73 -9.63
C LEU A 136 1.90 27.44 -8.28
N THR A 137 0.77 27.75 -7.64
CA THR A 137 0.76 28.38 -6.31
C THR A 137 1.48 27.53 -5.27
N ALA A 138 1.25 26.21 -5.27
CA ALA A 138 1.92 25.28 -4.38
C ALA A 138 3.42 25.18 -4.66
N LEU A 139 3.85 25.14 -5.92
CA LEU A 139 5.27 25.14 -6.30
C LEU A 139 5.97 26.44 -5.92
N SER A 140 5.34 27.59 -6.18
CA SER A 140 5.85 28.90 -5.74
C SER A 140 5.98 28.97 -4.23
N GLN A 141 5.01 28.43 -3.47
CA GLN A 141 5.10 28.34 -2.01
C GLN A 141 6.29 27.47 -1.57
N LEU A 142 6.49 26.31 -2.18
CA LEU A 142 7.63 25.43 -1.87
C LEU A 142 8.98 26.08 -2.22
N TYR A 143 9.05 26.81 -3.33
CA TYR A 143 10.23 27.60 -3.71
C TYR A 143 10.52 28.72 -2.69
N GLN A 144 9.49 29.48 -2.27
CA GLN A 144 9.62 30.52 -1.24
C GLN A 144 10.06 29.96 0.12
N LEU A 145 9.66 28.73 0.45
CA LEU A 145 10.11 27.99 1.64
C LEU A 145 11.51 27.37 1.46
N SER A 146 12.19 27.65 0.35
CA SER A 146 13.46 27.07 -0.04
C SER A 146 13.46 25.55 -0.07
N ALA A 147 12.30 24.91 -0.23
CA ALA A 147 12.17 23.46 -0.42
C ALA A 147 12.47 23.05 -1.88
N LEU A 148 12.26 23.97 -2.82
CA LEU A 148 12.65 23.81 -4.22
C LEU A 148 13.71 24.86 -4.61
N ASP A 149 14.59 24.53 -5.54
CA ASP A 149 15.54 25.46 -6.16
C ASP A 149 14.93 26.15 -7.41
N GLU A 150 15.73 26.98 -8.08
CA GLU A 150 15.32 27.74 -9.27
C GLU A 150 14.93 26.84 -10.45
N ASP A 151 15.50 25.63 -10.52
CA ASP A 151 15.20 24.62 -11.54
C ASP A 151 13.97 23.77 -11.15
N GLY A 152 13.37 24.02 -9.98
CA GLY A 152 12.24 23.28 -9.45
C GLY A 152 12.60 21.87 -8.98
N LEU A 153 13.87 21.61 -8.69
CA LEU A 153 14.36 20.40 -8.04
C LEU A 153 14.35 20.59 -6.51
N LEU A 154 14.40 19.47 -5.78
CA LEU A 154 14.41 19.54 -4.32
C LEU A 154 15.75 20.06 -3.79
N THR A 155 15.68 21.02 -2.89
CA THR A 155 16.85 21.43 -2.10
C THR A 155 17.06 20.48 -0.92
N ARG A 156 18.20 20.61 -0.22
CA ARG A 156 18.47 19.92 1.05
C ARG A 156 17.39 20.15 2.12
N LEU A 157 16.64 21.26 2.07
CA LEU A 157 15.54 21.56 2.98
C LEU A 157 14.24 20.87 2.55
N GLY A 158 13.96 20.82 1.24
CA GLY A 158 12.74 20.24 0.69
C GLY A 158 12.74 18.73 0.59
N GLU A 159 13.91 18.10 0.57
CA GLU A 159 14.05 16.65 0.81
C GLU A 159 13.53 16.21 2.20
N GLY A 160 13.01 17.16 3.00
CA GLY A 160 12.77 16.99 4.43
C GLY A 160 14.10 17.01 5.17
N PRO A 161 14.11 16.96 6.50
CA PRO A 161 15.34 16.66 7.22
C PRO A 161 15.81 15.26 6.79
N LYS A 162 16.66 15.19 5.76
CA LYS A 162 17.46 13.99 5.43
C LYS A 162 18.09 13.45 6.69
N GLU A 163 18.56 14.33 7.57
CA GLU A 163 19.03 13.97 8.92
C GLU A 163 18.03 13.15 9.74
N LYS A 164 16.72 13.49 9.74
CA LYS A 164 15.70 12.72 10.46
C LYS A 164 15.26 11.47 9.69
N GLN A 165 15.34 11.47 8.36
CA GLN A 165 15.06 10.28 7.57
C GLN A 165 16.20 9.26 7.68
N GLU A 166 17.44 9.71 7.63
CA GLU A 166 18.65 8.96 7.95
C GLU A 166 18.62 8.48 9.40
N LEU A 167 18.25 9.32 10.37
CA LEU A 167 18.02 8.88 11.76
C LEU A 167 16.92 7.81 11.84
N ALA A 168 15.82 7.99 11.11
CA ALA A 168 14.72 7.03 11.10
C ALA A 168 15.14 5.71 10.46
N ASP A 169 15.91 5.74 9.36
CA ASP A 169 16.46 4.57 8.69
C ASP A 169 17.54 3.90 9.56
N GLU A 170 18.36 4.66 10.27
CA GLU A 170 19.32 4.16 11.26
C GLU A 170 18.58 3.45 12.40
N LYS A 171 17.54 4.07 12.98
CA LYS A 171 16.71 3.46 14.02
C LYS A 171 15.99 2.22 13.51
N LYS A 172 15.46 2.26 12.29
CA LYS A 172 14.79 1.13 11.63
C LYS A 172 15.75 -0.03 11.41
N SER A 173 16.98 0.25 10.96
CA SER A 173 18.01 -0.77 10.71
C SER A 173 18.37 -1.57 11.97
N LYS A 174 18.27 -0.96 13.17
CA LYS A 174 18.49 -1.64 14.46
C LYS A 174 17.48 -2.75 14.74
N PHE A 175 16.30 -2.70 14.10
CA PHE A 175 15.26 -3.72 14.26
C PHE A 175 15.29 -4.76 13.14
N HIS A 176 16.03 -4.53 12.06
CA HIS A 176 16.06 -5.44 10.92
C HIS A 176 16.48 -6.85 11.35
N GLN A 177 15.65 -7.82 11.00
CA GLN A 177 15.91 -9.23 11.21
C GLN A 177 16.28 -9.86 9.86
N PRO A 178 17.40 -10.60 9.75
CA PRO A 178 17.82 -11.25 8.51
C PRO A 178 16.83 -12.33 8.04
N GLU A 179 15.96 -12.82 8.92
CA GLU A 179 14.93 -13.81 8.62
C GLU A 179 13.75 -13.21 7.84
N GLY A 180 13.53 -11.90 7.94
CA GLY A 180 12.52 -11.18 7.15
C GLY A 180 11.83 -10.01 7.85
N ASP A 181 10.97 -9.34 7.08
CA ASP A 181 10.20 -8.18 7.50
C ASP A 181 9.15 -8.53 8.56
N HIS A 182 8.50 -9.69 8.46
CA HIS A 182 7.54 -10.14 9.48
C HIS A 182 8.22 -10.32 10.85
N CYS A 183 9.44 -10.86 10.87
CA CYS A 183 10.25 -10.97 12.09
C CYS A 183 10.68 -9.60 12.61
N THR A 184 11.00 -8.67 11.70
CA THR A 184 11.28 -7.27 12.04
C THR A 184 10.07 -6.60 12.73
N LEU A 185 8.85 -6.79 12.21
CA LEU A 185 7.62 -6.28 12.84
C LEU A 185 7.40 -6.87 14.24
N LEU A 186 7.68 -8.16 14.42
CA LEU A 186 7.63 -8.81 15.73
C LEU A 186 8.67 -8.22 16.70
N ALA A 187 9.89 -7.96 16.24
CA ALA A 187 10.94 -7.34 17.05
C ALA A 187 10.55 -5.92 17.50
N VAL A 188 9.97 -5.11 16.62
CA VAL A 188 9.46 -3.76 16.95
C VAL A 188 8.35 -3.84 18.01
N PHE A 189 7.38 -4.74 17.83
CA PHE A 189 6.28 -4.90 18.79
C PHE A 189 6.76 -5.38 20.16
N ASN A 190 7.68 -6.35 20.19
CA ASN A 190 8.26 -6.87 21.43
C ASN A 190 9.11 -5.80 22.14
N SER A 191 9.87 -5.01 21.39
CA SER A 191 10.65 -3.89 21.93
C SER A 191 9.74 -2.86 22.59
N TRP A 192 8.63 -2.49 21.94
CA TRP A 192 7.63 -1.59 22.51
C TRP A 192 6.98 -2.16 23.79
N LYS A 193 6.66 -3.45 23.78
CA LYS A 193 6.12 -4.17 24.96
C LYS A 193 7.10 -4.15 26.13
N ASN A 194 8.39 -4.39 25.87
CA ASN A 194 9.44 -4.40 26.89
C ASN A 194 9.66 -3.01 27.51
N HIS A 195 9.38 -1.93 26.76
CA HIS A 195 9.38 -0.55 27.26
C HIS A 195 8.01 -0.12 27.80
N HIS A 196 7.23 -1.07 28.32
CA HIS A 196 5.93 -0.82 28.96
C HIS A 196 4.94 -0.01 28.10
N PHE A 197 4.95 -0.21 26.78
CA PHE A 197 4.08 0.49 25.84
C PHE A 197 4.28 2.02 25.84
N SER A 198 5.50 2.48 26.14
CA SER A 198 5.87 3.90 26.20
C SER A 198 5.60 4.65 24.89
N GLN A 199 5.01 5.85 25.01
CA GLN A 199 4.81 6.75 23.86
C GLN A 199 6.10 7.47 23.49
N SER A 200 6.93 7.81 24.47
CA SER A 200 8.24 8.44 24.26
C SER A 200 9.16 7.52 23.46
N TRP A 201 9.15 6.22 23.77
CA TRP A 201 9.91 5.22 23.02
C TRP A 201 9.50 5.18 21.54
N CYS A 202 8.20 5.24 21.25
CA CYS A 202 7.72 5.27 19.87
C CYS A 202 8.18 6.53 19.14
N PHE A 203 8.14 7.68 19.82
CA PHE A 203 8.60 8.95 19.26
C PHE A 203 10.10 8.91 18.93
N GLU A 204 10.93 8.41 19.85
CA GLU A 204 12.39 8.28 19.67
C GLU A 204 12.80 7.30 18.58
N ASN A 205 11.97 6.29 18.31
CA ASN A 205 12.22 5.26 17.28
C ASN A 205 11.41 5.49 16.00
N PHE A 206 10.77 6.67 15.84
CA PHE A 206 9.97 7.02 14.66
C PHE A 206 8.83 6.03 14.35
N VAL A 207 8.31 5.36 15.37
CA VAL A 207 7.20 4.40 15.23
C VAL A 207 5.87 5.09 15.53
N GLN A 208 4.87 4.83 14.70
CA GLN A 208 3.55 5.42 14.88
C GLN A 208 2.80 4.77 16.05
N VAL A 209 2.64 5.53 17.15
CA VAL A 209 1.93 5.08 18.37
C VAL A 209 0.52 4.56 18.09
N ARG A 210 -0.22 5.24 17.20
CA ARG A 210 -1.60 4.85 16.84
C ARG A 210 -1.66 3.45 16.23
N SER A 211 -0.71 3.14 15.34
CA SER A 211 -0.63 1.86 14.66
C SER A 211 -0.28 0.73 15.64
N LEU A 212 0.69 0.95 16.54
CA LEU A 212 1.04 -0.04 17.56
C LEU A 212 -0.08 -0.31 18.57
N LYS A 213 -0.78 0.74 19.04
CA LYS A 213 -1.97 0.58 19.89
C LYS A 213 -3.06 -0.23 19.18
N ARG A 214 -3.33 0.07 17.92
CA ARG A 214 -4.27 -0.71 17.09
C ARG A 214 -3.84 -2.17 16.99
N SER A 215 -2.55 -2.46 16.73
CA SER A 215 -2.04 -3.83 16.69
C SER A 215 -2.18 -4.56 18.03
N GLN A 216 -1.99 -3.86 19.16
CA GLN A 216 -2.22 -4.43 20.49
C GLN A 216 -3.69 -4.81 20.71
N ASP A 217 -4.62 -3.93 20.31
CA ASP A 217 -6.06 -4.18 20.44
C ASP A 217 -6.52 -5.35 19.56
N ILE A 218 -6.05 -5.40 18.30
CA ILE A 218 -6.30 -6.53 17.39
C ILE A 218 -5.76 -7.82 18.00
N ARG A 219 -4.54 -7.81 18.55
CA ARG A 219 -3.96 -9.00 19.19
C ARG A 219 -4.80 -9.47 20.38
N LYS A 220 -5.33 -8.56 21.22
CA LYS A 220 -6.23 -8.92 22.34
C LYS A 220 -7.53 -9.54 21.82
N GLN A 221 -8.10 -9.00 20.75
CA GLN A 221 -9.30 -9.56 20.11
C GLN A 221 -9.04 -10.97 19.58
N LEU A 222 -7.92 -11.18 18.88
CA LEU A 222 -7.53 -12.50 18.36
C LEU A 222 -7.33 -13.52 19.50
N MET A 223 -6.69 -13.13 20.61
CA MET A 223 -6.56 -14.01 21.78
C MET A 223 -7.94 -14.41 22.35
N SER A 224 -8.88 -13.47 22.43
CA SER A 224 -10.24 -13.77 22.91
C SER A 224 -10.99 -14.74 21.98
N ILE A 225 -10.78 -14.63 20.67
CA ILE A 225 -11.34 -15.56 19.68
C ILE A 225 -10.69 -16.94 19.82
N MET A 226 -9.36 -17.00 19.95
CA MET A 226 -8.63 -18.27 20.15
C MET A 226 -9.10 -19.00 21.41
N ASP A 227 -9.26 -18.29 22.51
CA ASP A 227 -9.78 -18.84 23.78
C ASP A 227 -11.20 -19.41 23.60
N ARG A 228 -12.09 -18.65 22.94
CA ARG A 228 -13.45 -19.11 22.62
C ARG A 228 -13.46 -20.38 21.77
N HIS A 229 -12.53 -20.51 20.82
CA HIS A 229 -12.40 -21.68 19.95
C HIS A 229 -11.50 -22.78 20.53
N LYS A 230 -11.05 -22.66 21.79
CA LYS A 230 -10.16 -23.61 22.47
C LYS A 230 -8.86 -23.88 21.70
N LEU A 231 -8.33 -22.85 21.04
CA LEU A 231 -7.02 -22.89 20.39
C LEU A 231 -5.95 -22.51 21.42
N GLU A 232 -5.07 -23.45 21.74
CA GLU A 232 -4.00 -23.23 22.71
C GLU A 232 -3.00 -22.17 22.23
N ILE A 233 -2.73 -21.19 23.10
CA ILE A 233 -1.73 -20.15 22.84
C ILE A 233 -0.37 -20.69 23.29
N SER A 234 0.44 -21.12 22.33
CA SER A 234 1.83 -21.50 22.55
C SER A 234 2.79 -20.47 21.95
N SER A 235 4.02 -20.41 22.46
CA SER A 235 5.08 -19.56 21.92
C SER A 235 6.25 -20.43 21.47
N CYS A 236 6.83 -20.10 20.31
CA CYS A 236 8.05 -20.73 19.80
C CYS A 236 9.33 -20.21 20.47
N GLY A 237 9.24 -19.25 21.42
CA GLY A 237 10.40 -18.69 22.09
C GLY A 237 11.35 -18.00 21.10
N ARG A 238 12.59 -18.50 21.00
CA ARG A 238 13.63 -17.99 20.08
C ARG A 238 13.69 -18.75 18.75
N ASP A 239 12.85 -19.75 18.55
CA ASP A 239 12.80 -20.52 17.30
C ASP A 239 12.04 -19.74 16.22
N VAL A 240 12.78 -18.89 15.50
CA VAL A 240 12.25 -18.04 14.43
C VAL A 240 11.80 -18.88 13.22
N GLN A 241 12.37 -20.08 13.02
CA GLN A 241 11.98 -20.94 11.91
C GLN A 241 10.52 -21.39 12.01
N ARG A 242 10.00 -21.62 13.23
CA ARG A 242 8.57 -21.92 13.42
C ARG A 242 7.67 -20.77 12.96
N VAL A 243 8.11 -19.53 13.16
CA VAL A 243 7.39 -18.34 12.68
C VAL A 243 7.41 -18.30 11.15
N GLN A 244 8.58 -18.48 10.53
CA GLN A 244 8.70 -18.50 9.07
C GLN A 244 7.89 -19.64 8.45
N LYS A 245 7.87 -20.83 9.07
CA LYS A 245 7.05 -21.97 8.66
C LYS A 245 5.55 -21.65 8.73
N ALA A 246 5.08 -21.02 9.81
CA ALA A 246 3.69 -20.61 9.94
C ALA A 246 3.28 -19.53 8.92
N ILE A 247 4.18 -18.60 8.58
CA ILE A 247 3.93 -17.63 7.51
C ILE A 247 3.89 -18.34 6.15
N CYS A 248 4.85 -19.22 5.90
CA CYS A 248 4.93 -20.01 4.67
C CYS A 248 3.67 -20.85 4.45
N SER A 249 3.10 -21.46 5.49
CA SER A 249 1.88 -22.26 5.36
C SER A 249 0.63 -21.44 5.01
N GLY A 250 0.57 -20.16 5.41
CA GLY A 250 -0.51 -19.24 5.04
C GLY A 250 -0.33 -18.60 3.66
N PHE A 251 0.92 -18.24 3.32
CA PHE A 251 1.27 -17.46 2.14
C PHE A 251 2.00 -18.27 1.06
N PHE A 252 1.85 -19.59 1.03
CA PHE A 252 2.55 -20.48 0.08
C PHE A 252 2.32 -20.11 -1.39
N ARG A 253 1.19 -19.49 -1.73
CA ARG A 253 0.91 -18.98 -3.10
C ARG A 253 1.75 -17.75 -3.44
N ASN A 254 2.10 -16.94 -2.45
CA ASN A 254 2.85 -15.70 -2.61
C ASN A 254 4.34 -15.99 -2.44
N ALA A 255 4.85 -17.00 -3.13
CA ALA A 255 6.24 -17.40 -3.10
C ALA A 255 6.96 -16.92 -4.36
N ALA A 256 8.19 -16.46 -4.20
CA ALA A 256 9.05 -16.02 -5.30
C ALA A 256 10.47 -16.59 -5.16
N LYS A 257 11.08 -16.85 -6.31
CA LYS A 257 12.46 -17.33 -6.43
C LYS A 257 13.31 -16.27 -7.10
N ARG A 258 14.51 -16.01 -6.58
CA ARG A 258 15.48 -15.13 -7.20
C ARG A 258 15.88 -15.65 -8.58
N ASP A 259 15.78 -14.78 -9.57
CA ASP A 259 16.24 -15.05 -10.93
C ASP A 259 17.74 -14.70 -11.03
N PRO A 260 18.58 -15.54 -11.65
CA PRO A 260 20.01 -15.25 -11.81
C PRO A 260 20.31 -14.01 -12.67
N GLN A 261 19.40 -13.63 -13.57
CA GLN A 261 19.58 -12.50 -14.48
C GLN A 261 18.84 -11.26 -13.95
N GLU A 262 17.57 -11.41 -13.57
CA GLU A 262 16.72 -10.26 -13.26
C GLU A 262 15.74 -10.47 -12.11
N GLY A 263 16.04 -9.86 -10.95
CA GLY A 263 15.09 -9.74 -9.84
C GLY A 263 14.64 -11.10 -9.29
N TYR A 264 13.33 -11.26 -9.15
CA TYR A 264 12.67 -12.48 -8.69
C TYR A 264 11.56 -12.87 -9.66
N ARG A 265 11.24 -14.17 -9.70
CA ARG A 265 10.06 -14.70 -10.39
C ARG A 265 9.08 -15.29 -9.40
N THR A 266 7.81 -14.93 -9.52
CA THR A 266 6.73 -15.55 -8.74
C THR A 266 6.56 -17.01 -9.16
N LEU A 267 6.26 -17.90 -8.20
CA LEU A 267 6.12 -19.32 -8.49
C LEU A 267 4.79 -19.69 -9.16
N VAL A 268 3.76 -18.85 -8.97
CA VAL A 268 2.41 -19.10 -9.51
C VAL A 268 2.30 -18.58 -10.95
N ASP A 269 2.63 -17.30 -11.16
CA ASP A 269 2.38 -16.62 -12.43
C ASP A 269 3.65 -16.40 -13.26
N GLY A 270 4.84 -16.64 -12.70
CA GLY A 270 6.12 -16.43 -13.39
C GLY A 270 6.46 -14.97 -13.67
N GLN A 271 5.76 -14.04 -13.01
CA GLN A 271 5.94 -12.59 -13.13
C GLN A 271 7.28 -12.15 -12.54
N THR A 272 7.91 -11.16 -13.18
CA THR A 272 9.16 -10.57 -12.71
C THR A 272 8.87 -9.50 -11.67
N VAL A 273 9.32 -9.72 -10.45
CA VAL A 273 9.07 -8.88 -9.29
C VAL A 273 10.38 -8.55 -8.57
N TYR A 274 10.39 -7.49 -7.77
CA TYR A 274 11.59 -7.04 -7.03
C TYR A 274 11.27 -6.83 -5.56
N ILE A 275 12.27 -6.96 -4.67
CA ILE A 275 12.09 -6.59 -3.27
C ILE A 275 11.95 -5.07 -3.17
N HIS A 276 10.93 -4.59 -2.46
CA HIS A 276 10.75 -3.16 -2.25
C HIS A 276 11.92 -2.54 -1.45
N PRO A 277 12.42 -1.34 -1.78
CA PRO A 277 13.55 -0.71 -1.08
C PRO A 277 13.37 -0.52 0.42
N SER A 278 12.12 -0.48 0.89
CA SER A 278 11.82 -0.37 2.33
C SER A 278 11.98 -1.68 3.10
N SER A 279 12.21 -2.82 2.44
CA SER A 279 12.36 -4.12 3.10
C SER A 279 13.72 -4.23 3.79
N SER A 280 13.75 -4.93 4.92
CA SER A 280 14.99 -5.34 5.60
C SER A 280 15.88 -6.22 4.72
N LEU A 281 15.30 -6.93 3.75
CA LEU A 281 15.99 -7.86 2.84
C LEU A 281 16.45 -7.20 1.53
N PHE A 282 16.29 -5.89 1.38
CA PHE A 282 16.62 -5.22 0.11
C PHE A 282 18.11 -5.33 -0.25
N GLN A 283 18.99 -5.18 0.74
CA GLN A 283 20.45 -5.28 0.56
C GLN A 283 20.92 -6.75 0.48
N ASN A 284 20.35 -7.62 1.34
CA ASN A 284 20.71 -9.03 1.42
C ASN A 284 19.60 -9.87 0.80
N GLN A 285 19.70 -10.08 -0.50
CA GLN A 285 18.66 -10.72 -1.32
C GLN A 285 18.77 -12.26 -1.29
N PRO A 286 17.92 -12.97 -0.52
CA PRO A 286 17.94 -14.44 -0.43
C PRO A 286 17.45 -15.11 -1.72
N GLU A 287 17.71 -16.42 -1.89
CA GLU A 287 17.25 -17.14 -3.09
C GLU A 287 15.73 -17.38 -3.10
N TRP A 288 15.13 -17.67 -1.94
CA TRP A 288 13.73 -18.06 -1.80
C TRP A 288 13.02 -17.19 -0.78
N VAL A 289 11.88 -16.63 -1.19
CA VAL A 289 11.09 -15.73 -0.34
C VAL A 289 9.60 -15.98 -0.47
N VAL A 290 8.90 -15.56 0.59
CA VAL A 290 7.45 -15.36 0.58
C VAL A 290 7.17 -13.87 0.83
N TYR A 291 6.18 -13.33 0.15
CA TYR A 291 5.77 -11.93 0.27
C TYR A 291 4.30 -11.81 0.71
N HIS A 292 3.96 -10.69 1.35
CA HIS A 292 2.59 -10.43 1.78
C HIS A 292 1.74 -9.93 0.62
N GLU A 293 2.23 -8.89 -0.07
CA GLU A 293 1.53 -8.25 -1.18
C GLU A 293 2.48 -7.80 -2.30
N LEU A 294 1.90 -7.59 -3.49
CA LEU A 294 2.56 -6.98 -4.64
C LEU A 294 2.01 -5.58 -4.85
N VAL A 295 2.90 -4.67 -5.21
CA VAL A 295 2.57 -3.27 -5.47
C VAL A 295 3.14 -2.90 -6.82
N MET A 296 2.28 -2.46 -7.72
CA MET A 296 2.69 -1.93 -9.00
C MET A 296 2.99 -0.44 -8.87
N THR A 297 4.21 -0.04 -9.23
CA THR A 297 4.58 1.35 -9.45
C THR A 297 5.23 1.48 -10.83
N THR A 298 6.53 1.77 -10.90
CA THR A 298 7.34 1.68 -12.12
C THR A 298 7.76 0.25 -12.42
N LYS A 299 7.89 -0.57 -11.37
CA LYS A 299 8.13 -2.01 -11.39
C LYS A 299 7.19 -2.67 -10.38
N GLU A 300 7.01 -3.98 -10.49
CA GLU A 300 6.27 -4.75 -9.50
C GLU A 300 7.17 -5.03 -8.29
N TYR A 301 6.78 -4.53 -7.12
CA TYR A 301 7.52 -4.68 -5.88
C TYR A 301 6.78 -5.56 -4.88
N MET A 302 7.51 -6.51 -4.28
CA MET A 302 7.08 -7.31 -3.15
C MET A 302 7.22 -6.52 -1.84
N ARG A 303 6.16 -6.48 -1.03
CA ARG A 303 6.17 -5.95 0.34
C ARG A 303 6.05 -7.05 1.39
N GLU A 304 6.59 -6.74 2.57
CA GLU A 304 6.77 -7.63 3.71
C GLU A 304 7.32 -9.02 3.33
N VAL A 305 8.62 -9.04 3.00
CA VAL A 305 9.28 -10.23 2.47
C VAL A 305 9.88 -11.05 3.60
N THR A 306 9.81 -12.37 3.52
CA THR A 306 10.39 -13.31 4.51
C THR A 306 11.11 -14.45 3.83
N VAL A 307 12.29 -14.78 4.36
CA VAL A 307 13.13 -15.86 3.84
C VAL A 307 12.47 -17.20 4.15
N ILE A 308 12.49 -18.13 3.19
CA ILE A 308 11.94 -19.47 3.38
C ILE A 308 12.87 -20.55 2.85
N ASP A 309 12.80 -21.76 3.42
CA ASP A 309 13.34 -22.97 2.79
C ASP A 309 12.28 -23.52 1.81
N PRO A 310 12.62 -23.76 0.54
CA PRO A 310 11.69 -24.33 -0.45
C PRO A 310 11.11 -25.68 -0.04
N LYS A 311 11.76 -26.45 0.85
CA LYS A 311 11.21 -27.71 1.40
C LYS A 311 9.89 -27.48 2.14
N TRP A 312 9.71 -26.34 2.79
CA TRP A 312 8.50 -26.02 3.55
C TRP A 312 7.29 -25.83 2.64
N LEU A 313 7.48 -25.29 1.43
CA LEU A 313 6.40 -25.14 0.45
C LEU A 313 5.82 -26.50 0.04
N ILE A 314 6.69 -27.51 -0.09
CA ILE A 314 6.30 -28.88 -0.42
C ILE A 314 5.65 -29.56 0.79
N GLU A 315 6.17 -29.31 2.00
CA GLU A 315 5.61 -29.83 3.26
C GLU A 315 4.18 -29.32 3.50
N PHE A 316 3.95 -28.02 3.34
CA PHE A 316 2.66 -27.38 3.65
C PHE A 316 1.65 -27.39 2.50
N ALA A 317 2.12 -27.43 1.25
CA ALA A 317 1.25 -27.44 0.08
C ALA A 317 1.69 -28.50 -0.96
N PRO A 318 1.70 -29.80 -0.61
CA PRO A 318 2.14 -30.88 -1.49
C PRO A 318 1.24 -31.09 -2.72
N SER A 319 -0.02 -30.64 -2.66
CA SER A 319 -0.93 -30.62 -3.80
C SER A 319 -0.59 -29.55 -4.83
N PHE A 320 0.09 -28.49 -4.40
CA PHE A 320 0.43 -27.34 -5.23
C PHE A 320 1.88 -27.41 -5.73
N PHE A 321 2.82 -27.76 -4.84
CA PHE A 321 4.24 -27.84 -5.14
C PHE A 321 4.75 -29.28 -5.14
N LYS A 322 5.62 -29.60 -6.11
CA LYS A 322 6.31 -30.89 -6.20
C LYS A 322 7.80 -30.64 -6.44
N MET A 323 8.65 -31.48 -5.86
CA MET A 323 10.07 -31.46 -6.24
C MET A 323 10.21 -31.87 -7.70
N ALA A 324 11.04 -31.12 -8.42
CA ALA A 324 11.45 -31.50 -9.76
C ALA A 324 12.34 -32.75 -9.68
N ASP A 325 12.08 -33.72 -10.56
CA ASP A 325 12.92 -34.89 -10.73
C ASP A 325 14.27 -34.48 -11.34
N ASN A 326 15.37 -34.69 -10.60
CA ASN A 326 16.72 -34.31 -11.04
C ASN A 326 17.17 -35.06 -12.30
N THR A 327 16.52 -36.17 -12.67
CA THR A 327 16.84 -36.93 -13.88
C THR A 327 16.16 -36.39 -15.14
N LYS A 328 15.16 -35.51 -15.00
CA LYS A 328 14.36 -35.00 -16.12
C LYS A 328 14.40 -33.47 -16.18
N LEU A 329 14.84 -32.94 -17.32
CA LEU A 329 14.79 -31.51 -17.55
C LEU A 329 13.32 -31.03 -17.65
N SER A 330 12.96 -30.02 -16.86
CA SER A 330 11.64 -29.39 -16.97
C SER A 330 11.49 -28.68 -18.32
N THR A 331 10.25 -28.54 -18.81
CA THR A 331 9.96 -27.81 -20.05
C THR A 331 10.54 -26.40 -20.04
N PHE A 332 10.48 -25.73 -18.88
CA PHE A 332 11.12 -24.43 -18.67
C PHE A 332 12.63 -24.49 -18.86
N LYS A 333 13.35 -25.42 -18.22
CA LYS A 333 14.80 -25.60 -18.40
C LYS A 333 15.17 -25.98 -19.83
N LYS A 334 14.35 -26.77 -20.52
CA LYS A 334 14.58 -27.13 -21.95
C LYS A 334 14.51 -25.92 -22.87
N ASN A 335 13.67 -24.94 -22.53
CA ASN A 335 13.44 -23.76 -23.35
C ASN A 335 14.37 -22.59 -23.00
N GLN A 336 15.21 -22.72 -21.96
CA GLN A 336 16.22 -21.71 -21.64
C GLN A 336 17.31 -21.67 -22.70
N LYS A 337 17.68 -20.46 -23.11
CA LYS A 337 18.80 -20.19 -24.02
C LYS A 337 19.91 -19.51 -23.22
N ILE A 338 21.14 -19.90 -23.51
CA ILE A 338 22.33 -19.29 -22.91
C ILE A 338 22.96 -18.41 -23.99
N ASP A 339 23.13 -17.14 -23.69
CA ASP A 339 23.90 -16.21 -24.51
C ASP A 339 25.31 -16.06 -23.92
N PRO A 340 26.34 -15.82 -24.75
CA PRO A 340 27.70 -15.58 -24.26
C PRO A 340 27.79 -14.25 -23.50
N LEU A 341 28.86 -14.11 -22.73
CA LEU A 341 29.13 -12.88 -21.98
C LEU A 341 29.19 -11.67 -22.93
N PHE A 342 28.61 -10.55 -22.49
CA PHE A 342 28.59 -9.32 -23.27
C PHE A 342 30.00 -8.78 -23.50
N ASN A 343 30.37 -8.54 -24.76
CA ASN A 343 31.60 -7.89 -25.16
C ASN A 343 31.28 -6.55 -25.83
N LYS A 344 31.76 -5.42 -25.27
CA LYS A 344 31.48 -4.07 -25.77
C LYS A 344 32.02 -3.83 -27.19
N TYR A 345 33.09 -4.53 -27.57
CA TYR A 345 33.81 -4.31 -28.83
C TYR A 345 33.27 -5.14 -29.99
N GLU A 346 32.46 -6.15 -29.71
CA GLU A 346 31.92 -7.06 -30.70
C GLU A 346 30.40 -6.99 -30.72
N ASP A 347 29.81 -7.07 -31.90
CA ASP A 347 28.36 -7.19 -32.02
C ASP A 347 27.90 -8.50 -31.34
N ALA A 348 26.88 -8.40 -30.49
CA ALA A 348 26.37 -9.47 -29.64
C ALA A 348 26.03 -10.79 -30.37
N ASN A 349 25.80 -10.75 -31.69
CA ASN A 349 25.54 -11.94 -32.50
C ASN A 349 26.63 -12.25 -33.54
N ALA A 350 27.80 -11.60 -33.48
CA ALA A 350 28.89 -11.79 -34.44
C ALA A 350 29.48 -13.21 -34.41
N TRP A 351 29.49 -13.85 -33.24
CA TRP A 351 29.95 -15.22 -33.02
C TRP A 351 29.07 -16.29 -33.68
N ARG A 352 27.85 -15.94 -34.11
CA ARG A 352 26.93 -16.92 -34.72
C ARG A 352 27.38 -17.31 -36.13
N LEU A 353 27.60 -18.60 -36.36
CA LEU A 353 27.96 -19.19 -37.67
C LEU A 353 27.00 -18.78 -38.80
N SER A 354 25.70 -18.64 -38.51
CA SER A 354 24.68 -18.19 -39.47
C SER A 354 24.94 -16.77 -39.99
N ARG A 355 25.58 -15.91 -39.20
CA ARG A 355 25.90 -14.53 -39.54
C ARG A 355 27.25 -14.42 -40.26
N LEU A 356 28.21 -15.29 -39.92
CA LEU A 356 29.49 -15.42 -40.64
C LEU A 356 29.28 -15.83 -42.11
N LYS A 357 28.36 -16.76 -42.40
CA LYS A 357 28.01 -17.15 -43.78
C LYS A 357 27.50 -15.98 -44.64
N LYS A 358 26.78 -15.01 -44.06
CA LYS A 358 26.31 -13.81 -44.78
C LYS A 358 27.44 -12.86 -45.19
N LYS A 359 28.58 -12.84 -44.50
CA LYS A 359 29.74 -12.03 -44.89
C LYS A 359 30.54 -12.64 -46.05
N ILE A 360 30.56 -13.97 -46.14
CA ILE A 360 31.31 -14.70 -47.18
C ILE A 360 30.55 -14.68 -48.52
N TYR A 361 29.21 -14.62 -48.48
CA TYR A 361 28.37 -14.52 -49.68
C TYR A 361 27.82 -13.10 -49.84
N ASN A 362 28.65 -12.19 -50.34
CA ASN A 362 28.20 -10.91 -50.87
C ASN A 362 28.37 -10.94 -52.40
N PRO A 363 27.31 -11.23 -53.18
CA PRO A 363 27.41 -11.32 -54.64
C PRO A 363 27.64 -9.96 -55.34
N ASN A 364 27.74 -8.85 -54.58
CA ASN A 364 27.97 -7.50 -55.09
C ASN A 364 29.23 -6.83 -54.50
N ARG A 365 30.25 -7.60 -54.08
CA ARG A 365 31.61 -7.10 -53.82
C ARG A 365 32.66 -7.99 -54.45
#